data_AF-A0A934RN88-F1
#
_entry.id   AF-A0A934RN88-F1
#
_cell.length_a   1.000
_cell.length_b   1.000
_cell.length_c   1.000
_cell.angle_alpha   90.00
_cell.angle_beta   90.00
_cell.angle_gamma   90.00
#
_symmetry.space_group_name_H-M   'P 1'
#
loop_
_entity.id
_entity.type
_entity.pdbx_description
1 polymer ?
#
loop_
_entity_poly.entity_id
_entity_poly.type
_entity_poly.pdbx_seq_one_letter_code
_entity_poly.pdbx_strand_id
1 'polypeptide(L)'
;MNRLPFASSLTALLLVSTPILSAQTVSITQKSTGKSLSVKILGYSEGEVRFRANGRVYELAEDKLTPDSLDRVKEALAAAGKLTASLGVLGEKANELAGHSLFGEKSLWQEPAEEVAQRLRLPRESRKEDSSSYRLYPPSDYFFLGAHPYCITLYGNSEHQPESFSLVYANKGDFGSTMGRGEDHFKKVHPDKELPTTLEEAIELDAELIATTLSELLGEPEDQYYGEKEDKRRVKRWDLGDHAFLLSTMDEEYTSLLIVPTEVADAEGKVEFIADSEMKKQQAGNLRQEDNGDVWIDNIPMVDQGPKGYCAPATFERAMRYMRIPADMYLLATAATAPGGGTNTMKLSDDCKRIVRSKARKIRELELDEDLDLKTVRKYIDKGVPILWQMCSLPNYNQIANTRTIQRSEVENFEKWAEEIAEEAEKVAPGLAIPANHHICMIIGYNEATKELAVSDSWGPEYELRWVHVDIAKAVTSQGGFVIDY
;
A
#
# COMPACT_ATOMS: atom_id res chain seq x y z
N MET A 1 -34.89 24.59 -60.20
CA MET A 1 -33.44 24.38 -60.08
C MET A 1 -33.11 24.52 -58.59
N ASN A 2 -32.98 23.39 -57.87
CA ASN A 2 -31.71 22.80 -57.40
C ASN A 2 -31.28 23.42 -56.06
N ARG A 3 -31.08 22.74 -54.91
CA ARG A 3 -31.00 21.33 -54.48
C ARG A 3 -31.26 21.26 -52.94
N LEU A 4 -31.75 20.09 -52.50
CA LEU A 4 -31.82 19.44 -51.16
C LEU A 4 -30.58 19.65 -50.24
N PRO A 5 -30.55 19.34 -48.90
CA PRO A 5 -31.05 18.05 -48.36
C PRO A 5 -31.40 17.83 -46.85
N PHE A 6 -31.93 16.61 -46.60
CA PHE A 6 -31.78 15.70 -45.45
C PHE A 6 -32.10 16.18 -44.02
N ALA A 7 -33.31 15.84 -43.57
CA ALA A 7 -33.62 15.64 -42.16
C ALA A 7 -32.94 14.33 -41.70
N SER A 8 -31.91 14.45 -40.87
CA SER A 8 -31.38 13.34 -40.08
C SER A 8 -32.13 13.33 -38.75
N SER A 9 -32.77 12.20 -38.44
CA SER A 9 -33.44 12.00 -37.16
C SER A 9 -32.38 11.94 -36.06
N LEU A 10 -32.25 13.02 -35.29
CA LEU A 10 -31.55 12.98 -34.00
C LEU A 10 -32.43 12.17 -33.05
N THR A 11 -32.14 10.89 -32.90
CA THR A 11 -32.59 10.12 -31.74
C THR A 11 -31.88 10.72 -30.54
N ALA A 12 -32.55 11.62 -29.83
CA ALA A 12 -32.10 12.12 -28.54
C ALA A 12 -32.04 10.93 -27.58
N LEU A 13 -30.84 10.35 -27.43
CA LEU A 13 -30.55 9.43 -26.35
C LEU A 13 -30.61 10.27 -25.07
N LEU A 14 -31.74 10.24 -24.36
CA LEU A 14 -31.80 10.73 -23.00
C LEU A 14 -30.77 9.92 -22.19
N LEU A 15 -29.62 10.53 -21.93
CA LEU A 15 -28.77 10.16 -20.80
C LEU A 15 -29.59 10.41 -19.54
N VAL A 16 -30.35 9.39 -19.15
CA VAL A 16 -30.85 9.29 -17.79
C VAL A 16 -29.60 9.08 -16.95
N SER A 17 -29.24 10.07 -16.14
CA SER A 17 -28.25 9.92 -15.08
C SER A 17 -28.78 8.86 -14.11
N THR A 18 -28.40 7.61 -14.36
CA THR A 18 -28.67 6.52 -13.42
C THR A 18 -27.83 6.78 -12.18
N PRO A 19 -28.43 6.82 -10.98
CA PRO A 19 -27.65 6.96 -9.75
C PRO A 19 -26.66 5.80 -9.66
N ILE A 20 -25.41 6.17 -9.39
CA ILE A 20 -24.24 5.31 -9.25
C ILE A 20 -24.53 4.29 -8.14
N LEU A 21 -24.53 3.00 -8.49
CA LEU A 21 -24.77 1.91 -7.56
C LEU A 21 -23.43 1.42 -7.00
N SER A 22 -22.96 2.11 -5.97
CA SER A 22 -21.95 1.61 -5.04
C SER A 22 -22.40 0.28 -4.40
N ALA A 23 -21.46 -0.56 -3.98
CA ALA A 23 -21.71 -1.72 -3.14
C ALA A 23 -22.13 -1.29 -1.72
N GLN A 24 -23.30 -0.65 -1.62
CA GLN A 24 -23.79 -0.03 -0.38
C GLN A 24 -23.94 -1.07 0.73
N THR A 25 -23.33 -0.77 1.88
CA THR A 25 -23.76 -1.36 3.13
C THR A 25 -25.22 -0.94 3.39
N VAL A 26 -26.09 -1.91 3.61
CA VAL A 26 -27.52 -1.71 3.88
C VAL A 26 -27.81 -1.97 5.34
N SER A 27 -28.68 -1.14 5.91
CA SER A 27 -29.17 -1.35 7.28
C SER A 27 -30.26 -2.42 7.28
N ILE A 28 -30.01 -3.53 7.97
CA ILE A 28 -31.00 -4.59 8.21
C ILE A 28 -31.47 -4.55 9.66
N THR A 29 -32.75 -4.79 9.89
CA THR A 29 -33.39 -4.73 11.22
C THR A 29 -34.04 -6.06 11.56
N GLN A 30 -33.71 -6.59 12.74
CA GLN A 30 -34.26 -7.85 13.22
C GLN A 30 -35.67 -7.64 13.80
N LYS A 31 -36.66 -8.43 13.36
CA LYS A 31 -38.05 -8.34 13.81
C LYS A 31 -38.20 -8.50 15.33
N SER A 32 -37.47 -9.43 15.93
CA SER A 32 -37.63 -9.81 17.35
C SER A 32 -37.06 -8.79 18.33
N THR A 33 -35.94 -8.14 17.97
CA THR A 33 -35.23 -7.23 18.87
C THR A 33 -35.35 -5.76 18.48
N GLY A 34 -35.80 -5.46 17.25
CA GLY A 34 -35.80 -4.11 16.69
C GLY A 34 -34.41 -3.53 16.45
N LYS A 35 -33.33 -4.32 16.68
CA LYS A 35 -31.95 -3.86 16.49
C LYS A 35 -31.64 -3.82 15.00
N SER A 36 -31.03 -2.71 14.58
CA SER A 36 -30.52 -2.52 13.22
C SER A 36 -29.01 -2.70 13.17
N LEU A 37 -28.52 -3.20 12.04
CA LEU A 37 -27.11 -3.42 11.77
C LEU A 37 -26.80 -2.98 10.34
N SER A 38 -25.70 -2.24 10.15
CA SER A 38 -25.20 -1.93 8.81
C SER A 38 -24.39 -3.13 8.30
N VAL A 39 -24.76 -3.67 7.14
CA VAL A 39 -24.20 -4.94 6.63
C VAL A 39 -23.92 -4.89 5.13
N LYS A 40 -22.93 -5.65 4.67
CA LYS A 40 -22.70 -5.89 3.23
C LYS A 40 -23.41 -7.17 2.83
N ILE A 41 -24.36 -7.10 1.90
CA ILE A 41 -25.08 -8.28 1.43
C ILE A 41 -24.17 -9.09 0.51
N LEU A 42 -24.06 -10.39 0.78
CA LEU A 42 -23.25 -11.32 0.01
C LEU A 42 -24.10 -12.22 -0.90
N GLY A 43 -25.36 -12.45 -0.52
CA GLY A 43 -26.27 -13.29 -1.30
C GLY A 43 -27.61 -13.48 -0.63
N TYR A 44 -28.54 -14.07 -1.38
CA TYR A 44 -29.83 -14.53 -0.90
C TYR A 44 -30.19 -15.82 -1.62
N SER A 45 -30.40 -16.88 -0.84
CA SER A 45 -30.74 -18.21 -1.35
C SER A 45 -31.60 -18.94 -0.34
N GLU A 46 -32.58 -19.71 -0.80
CA GLU A 46 -33.41 -20.58 0.04
C GLU A 46 -34.12 -19.87 1.22
N GLY A 47 -34.42 -18.57 1.06
CA GLY A 47 -35.07 -17.78 2.12
C GLY A 47 -34.10 -17.30 3.21
N GLU A 48 -32.79 -17.44 3.02
CA GLU A 48 -31.76 -16.90 3.92
C GLU A 48 -31.00 -15.76 3.26
N VAL A 49 -30.76 -14.71 4.05
CA VAL A 49 -29.89 -13.58 3.68
C VAL A 49 -28.50 -13.85 4.23
N ARG A 50 -27.52 -13.93 3.34
CA ARG A 50 -26.10 -14.03 3.68
C ARG A 50 -25.47 -12.65 3.62
N PHE A 51 -24.88 -12.19 4.72
CA PHE A 51 -24.33 -10.85 4.83
C PHE A 51 -23.08 -10.80 5.70
N ARG A 52 -22.27 -9.76 5.53
CA ARG A 52 -21.08 -9.48 6.34
C ARG A 52 -21.33 -8.30 7.27
N ALA A 53 -20.96 -8.45 8.53
CA ALA A 53 -20.98 -7.39 9.53
C ALA A 53 -19.77 -7.51 10.46
N ASN A 54 -19.09 -6.41 10.77
CA ASN A 54 -17.91 -6.40 11.65
C ASN A 54 -16.85 -7.46 11.26
N GLY A 55 -16.57 -7.61 9.96
CA GLY A 55 -15.59 -8.57 9.43
C GLY A 55 -16.00 -10.06 9.53
N ARG A 56 -17.24 -10.38 9.90
CA ARG A 56 -17.75 -11.76 9.97
C ARG A 56 -18.93 -11.95 9.06
N VAL A 57 -19.03 -13.15 8.49
CA VAL A 57 -20.16 -13.57 7.64
C VAL A 57 -21.23 -14.21 8.51
N TYR A 58 -22.47 -13.83 8.27
CA TYR A 58 -23.66 -14.34 8.94
C TYR A 58 -24.69 -14.78 7.91
N GLU A 59 -25.52 -15.72 8.32
CA GLU A 59 -26.71 -16.16 7.60
C GLU A 59 -27.90 -15.95 8.52
N LEU A 60 -28.96 -15.35 7.99
CA LEU A 60 -30.17 -15.07 8.73
C LEU A 60 -31.39 -15.32 7.85
N ALA A 61 -32.32 -16.14 8.35
CA ALA A 61 -33.59 -16.38 7.70
C ALA A 61 -34.38 -15.06 7.51
N GLU A 62 -34.99 -14.91 6.33
CA GLU A 62 -35.72 -13.70 5.94
C GLU A 62 -36.90 -13.40 6.88
N ASP A 63 -37.48 -14.43 7.49
CA ASP A 63 -38.57 -14.32 8.45
C ASP A 63 -38.16 -13.53 9.70
N LYS A 64 -36.86 -13.48 10.01
CA LYS A 64 -36.28 -12.70 11.12
C LYS A 64 -36.05 -11.24 10.79
N LEU A 65 -36.17 -10.82 9.53
CA LEU A 65 -35.94 -9.44 9.09
C LEU A 65 -37.24 -8.68 8.85
N THR A 66 -37.27 -7.37 9.13
CA THR A 66 -38.43 -6.54 8.79
C THR A 66 -38.65 -6.50 7.27
N PRO A 67 -39.90 -6.28 6.79
CA PRO A 67 -40.17 -6.15 5.36
C PRO A 67 -39.29 -5.10 4.68
N ASP A 68 -39.15 -3.91 5.26
CA ASP A 68 -38.25 -2.85 4.78
C ASP A 68 -36.79 -3.30 4.66
N SER A 69 -36.33 -4.19 5.55
CA SER A 69 -34.97 -4.73 5.47
C SER A 69 -34.82 -5.68 4.30
N LEU A 70 -35.85 -6.51 4.04
CA LEU A 70 -35.84 -7.42 2.89
C LEU A 70 -35.92 -6.67 1.56
N ASP A 71 -36.64 -5.56 1.50
CA ASP A 71 -36.68 -4.72 0.30
C ASP A 71 -35.30 -4.11 0.02
N ARG A 72 -34.63 -3.57 1.04
CA ARG A 72 -33.23 -3.10 0.92
C ARG A 72 -32.25 -4.19 0.50
N VAL A 73 -32.41 -5.41 1.04
CA VAL A 73 -31.58 -6.57 0.64
C VAL A 73 -31.78 -6.89 -0.84
N LYS A 74 -33.03 -6.91 -1.31
CA LYS A 74 -33.35 -7.19 -2.73
C LYS A 74 -32.83 -6.08 -3.64
N GLU A 75 -32.96 -4.81 -3.23
CA GLU A 75 -32.40 -3.67 -3.95
C GLU A 75 -30.87 -3.77 -4.05
N ALA A 76 -30.19 -4.12 -2.96
CA ALA A 76 -28.73 -4.33 -2.95
C ALA A 76 -28.30 -5.50 -3.86
N LEU A 77 -29.07 -6.58 -3.93
CA LEU A 77 -28.77 -7.71 -4.84
C LEU A 77 -29.04 -7.35 -6.30
N ALA A 78 -30.11 -6.61 -6.57
CA ALA A 78 -30.40 -6.11 -7.92
C ALA A 78 -29.34 -5.10 -8.40
N ALA A 79 -28.83 -4.27 -7.48
CA ALA A 79 -27.67 -3.40 -7.70
C ALA A 79 -26.44 -4.20 -8.13
N ALA A 80 -26.09 -5.23 -7.35
CA ALA A 80 -24.98 -6.12 -7.64
C ALA A 80 -25.14 -6.84 -9.00
N GLY A 81 -26.35 -7.27 -9.35
CA GLY A 81 -26.62 -7.87 -10.65
C GLY A 81 -26.41 -6.92 -11.83
N LYS A 82 -26.82 -5.65 -11.69
CA LYS A 82 -26.56 -4.60 -12.71
C LYS A 82 -25.06 -4.30 -12.84
N LEU A 83 -24.36 -4.28 -11.71
CA LEU A 83 -22.91 -4.10 -11.68
C LEU A 83 -22.19 -5.19 -12.46
N THR A 84 -22.51 -6.47 -12.21
CA THR A 84 -21.94 -7.61 -12.97
C THR A 84 -22.21 -7.48 -14.47
N ALA A 85 -23.43 -7.07 -14.85
CA ALA A 85 -23.76 -6.84 -16.27
C ALA A 85 -22.96 -5.68 -16.89
N SER A 86 -22.72 -4.60 -16.14
CA SER A 86 -21.92 -3.46 -16.59
C SER A 86 -20.43 -3.80 -16.77
N LEU A 87 -19.89 -4.62 -15.87
CA LEU A 87 -18.51 -5.11 -15.95
C LEU A 87 -18.32 -6.08 -17.10
N GLY A 88 -19.34 -6.81 -17.54
CA GLY A 88 -19.21 -7.75 -18.66
C GLY A 88 -18.68 -7.09 -19.94
N VAL A 89 -19.42 -6.11 -20.49
CA VAL A 89 -19.04 -5.49 -21.78
C VAL A 89 -17.99 -4.39 -21.61
N LEU A 90 -18.11 -3.55 -20.57
CA LEU A 90 -17.17 -2.44 -20.38
C LEU A 90 -15.87 -2.90 -19.72
N GLY A 91 -15.89 -3.97 -18.93
CA GLY A 91 -14.68 -4.56 -18.34
C GLY A 91 -13.80 -5.25 -19.38
N GLU A 92 -14.38 -5.93 -20.38
CA GLU A 92 -13.61 -6.46 -21.52
C GLU A 92 -12.91 -5.34 -22.29
N LYS A 93 -13.63 -4.26 -22.62
CA LYS A 93 -13.02 -3.08 -23.26
C LYS A 93 -11.97 -2.40 -22.38
N ALA A 94 -12.22 -2.31 -21.07
CA ALA A 94 -11.24 -1.77 -20.13
C ALA A 94 -9.98 -2.63 -20.09
N ASN A 95 -10.11 -3.96 -20.17
CA ASN A 95 -8.98 -4.87 -20.25
C ASN A 95 -8.17 -4.66 -21.54
N GLU A 96 -8.84 -4.51 -22.68
CA GLU A 96 -8.20 -4.21 -23.97
C GLU A 96 -7.41 -2.89 -23.91
N LEU A 97 -8.03 -1.82 -23.38
CA LEU A 97 -7.38 -0.50 -23.24
C LEU A 97 -6.27 -0.49 -22.19
N ALA A 98 -6.43 -1.24 -21.10
CA ALA A 98 -5.40 -1.41 -20.10
C ALA A 98 -4.22 -2.23 -20.63
N GLY A 99 -4.40 -3.05 -21.68
CA GLY A 99 -3.40 -4.01 -22.14
C GLY A 99 -3.26 -5.24 -21.24
N HIS A 100 -4.12 -5.36 -20.23
CA HIS A 100 -4.05 -6.35 -19.17
C HIS A 100 -5.46 -6.81 -18.77
N SER A 101 -5.59 -8.06 -18.36
CA SER A 101 -6.85 -8.60 -17.84
C SER A 101 -7.12 -8.10 -16.41
N LEU A 102 -7.40 -6.81 -16.25
CA LEU A 102 -7.73 -6.17 -14.97
C LEU A 102 -8.98 -6.79 -14.35
N PHE A 103 -10.05 -6.91 -15.13
CA PHE A 103 -11.34 -7.47 -14.73
C PHE A 103 -11.48 -8.93 -15.18
N GLY A 104 -12.01 -9.77 -14.29
CA GLY A 104 -12.45 -11.13 -14.59
C GLY A 104 -13.95 -11.19 -14.84
N GLU A 105 -14.58 -12.29 -14.44
CA GLU A 105 -16.05 -12.45 -14.48
C GLU A 105 -16.79 -11.58 -13.43
N LYS A 106 -16.04 -11.06 -12.44
CA LYS A 106 -16.57 -10.31 -11.30
C LYS A 106 -15.75 -9.04 -11.08
N SER A 107 -16.26 -8.19 -10.20
CA SER A 107 -15.54 -7.05 -9.67
C SER A 107 -14.25 -7.50 -8.98
N LEU A 108 -13.19 -6.72 -9.13
CA LEU A 108 -11.89 -7.07 -8.55
C LEU A 108 -11.94 -7.08 -7.02
N TRP A 109 -12.83 -6.29 -6.41
CA TRP A 109 -13.07 -6.24 -4.96
C TRP A 109 -13.78 -7.50 -4.42
N GLN A 110 -14.27 -8.37 -5.30
CA GLN A 110 -14.97 -9.62 -4.97
C GLN A 110 -14.11 -10.86 -5.22
N GLU A 111 -12.89 -10.70 -5.71
CA GLU A 111 -11.92 -11.77 -5.95
C GLU A 111 -10.85 -11.76 -4.84
N PRO A 112 -10.19 -12.89 -4.56
CA PRO A 112 -8.97 -12.89 -3.74
C PRO A 112 -7.87 -12.05 -4.40
N ALA A 113 -7.16 -11.24 -3.60
CA ALA A 113 -6.11 -10.34 -4.12
C ALA A 113 -4.99 -11.11 -4.81
N GLU A 114 -4.68 -12.32 -4.33
CA GLU A 114 -3.68 -13.20 -4.93
C GLU A 114 -4.06 -13.65 -6.35
N GLU A 115 -5.35 -13.91 -6.61
CA GLU A 115 -5.83 -14.31 -7.93
C GLU A 115 -5.78 -13.14 -8.92
N VAL A 116 -6.20 -11.94 -8.47
CA VAL A 116 -6.08 -10.70 -9.25
C VAL A 116 -4.61 -10.40 -9.55
N ALA A 117 -3.72 -10.52 -8.56
CA ALA A 117 -2.29 -10.33 -8.71
C ALA A 117 -1.68 -11.32 -9.71
N GLN A 118 -2.03 -12.60 -9.64
CA GLN A 118 -1.57 -13.61 -10.61
C GLN A 118 -2.03 -13.29 -12.03
N ARG A 119 -3.28 -12.87 -12.20
CA ARG A 119 -3.84 -12.45 -13.50
C ARG A 119 -3.08 -11.27 -14.08
N LEU A 120 -2.68 -10.32 -13.24
CA LEU A 120 -1.89 -9.15 -13.60
C LEU A 120 -0.36 -9.39 -13.57
N ARG A 121 0.07 -10.60 -13.23
CA ARG A 121 1.49 -10.99 -13.08
C ARG A 121 2.25 -10.12 -12.07
N LEU A 122 1.59 -9.71 -10.99
CA LEU A 122 2.19 -8.96 -9.90
C LEU A 122 2.83 -9.94 -8.91
N PRO A 123 4.17 -9.89 -8.70
CA PRO A 123 4.83 -10.66 -7.66
C PRO A 123 4.26 -10.35 -6.27
N ARG A 124 4.15 -11.37 -5.42
CA ARG A 124 3.78 -11.18 -4.01
C ARG A 124 4.91 -10.43 -3.30
N GLU A 125 4.56 -9.28 -2.73
CA GLU A 125 5.46 -8.46 -1.92
C GLU A 125 5.29 -8.79 -0.43
N SER A 126 4.04 -8.86 0.05
CA SER A 126 3.76 -9.12 1.46
C SER A 126 2.50 -9.97 1.63
N ARG A 127 2.51 -10.84 2.64
CA ARG A 127 1.30 -11.49 3.14
C ARG A 127 1.41 -11.69 4.64
N LYS A 128 0.59 -10.94 5.37
CA LYS A 128 0.49 -10.92 6.82
C LYS A 128 -0.90 -11.36 7.28
N GLU A 129 -1.18 -11.37 8.58
CA GLU A 129 -2.50 -11.81 9.07
C GLU A 129 -3.61 -10.86 8.61
N ASP A 130 -3.31 -9.57 8.54
CA ASP A 130 -4.30 -8.52 8.32
C ASP A 130 -4.11 -7.70 7.05
N SER A 131 -3.16 -8.10 6.20
CA SER A 131 -2.80 -7.36 5.01
C SER A 131 -2.07 -8.23 4.00
N SER A 132 -2.12 -7.81 2.74
CA SER A 132 -1.28 -8.36 1.68
C SER A 132 -0.92 -7.28 0.68
N SER A 133 0.17 -7.46 -0.05
CA SER A 133 0.52 -6.60 -1.17
C SER A 133 1.26 -7.35 -2.25
N TYR A 134 1.09 -6.88 -3.49
CA TYR A 134 1.71 -7.43 -4.68
C TYR A 134 2.25 -6.28 -5.50
N ARG A 135 3.56 -6.26 -5.75
CA ARG A 135 4.25 -5.12 -6.37
C ARG A 135 5.03 -5.56 -7.60
N LEU A 136 4.88 -4.80 -8.68
CA LEU A 136 5.65 -4.96 -9.90
C LEU A 136 6.40 -3.68 -10.23
N TYR A 137 7.70 -3.83 -10.49
CA TYR A 137 8.54 -2.87 -11.21
C TYR A 137 8.59 -3.31 -12.68
N PRO A 138 7.75 -2.72 -13.54
CA PRO A 138 7.48 -3.30 -14.83
C PRO A 138 8.67 -3.18 -15.81
N PRO A 139 8.76 -4.07 -16.81
CA PRO A 139 9.68 -3.92 -17.93
C PRO A 139 9.27 -2.78 -18.88
N SER A 140 10.20 -2.31 -19.71
CA SER A 140 10.02 -1.12 -20.57
C SER A 140 8.98 -1.27 -21.70
N ASP A 141 8.41 -2.46 -21.87
CA ASP A 141 7.35 -2.78 -22.82
C ASP A 141 5.99 -3.00 -22.15
N TYR A 142 5.89 -2.79 -20.84
CA TYR A 142 4.65 -2.84 -20.10
C TYR A 142 3.94 -1.49 -20.16
N PHE A 143 2.66 -1.46 -20.55
CA PHE A 143 1.86 -0.25 -20.56
C PHE A 143 0.53 -0.50 -19.87
N PHE A 144 0.02 0.51 -19.19
CA PHE A 144 -1.31 0.49 -18.58
C PHE A 144 -2.03 1.78 -18.91
N LEU A 145 -3.16 1.67 -19.61
CA LEU A 145 -3.92 2.81 -20.15
C LEU A 145 -3.05 3.74 -21.01
N GLY A 146 -2.23 3.14 -21.88
CA GLY A 146 -1.38 3.84 -22.84
C GLY A 146 -0.10 4.45 -22.28
N ALA A 147 0.10 4.50 -20.97
CA ALA A 147 1.31 5.02 -20.32
C ALA A 147 2.11 3.91 -19.63
N HIS A 148 3.42 4.10 -19.43
CA HIS A 148 4.28 3.13 -18.76
C HIS A 148 4.38 3.47 -17.26
N PRO A 149 3.85 2.68 -16.32
CA PRO A 149 4.05 2.97 -14.90
C PRO A 149 5.48 2.61 -14.46
N TYR A 150 6.07 3.34 -13.49
CA TYR A 150 7.32 2.96 -12.81
C TYR A 150 7.11 1.91 -11.72
N CYS A 151 5.93 1.89 -11.12
CA CYS A 151 5.54 0.93 -10.10
C CYS A 151 4.04 0.68 -10.13
N ILE A 152 3.67 -0.56 -9.86
CA ILE A 152 2.30 -1.02 -9.74
C ILE A 152 2.17 -1.80 -8.45
N THR A 153 1.17 -1.49 -7.64
CA THR A 153 0.93 -2.16 -6.36
C THR A 153 -0.55 -2.47 -6.18
N LEU A 154 -0.86 -3.74 -5.94
CA LEU A 154 -2.16 -4.18 -5.46
C LEU A 154 -2.08 -4.37 -3.95
N TYR A 155 -2.84 -3.57 -3.20
CA TYR A 155 -2.97 -3.71 -1.76
C TYR A 155 -4.21 -4.56 -1.44
N GLY A 156 -4.06 -5.52 -0.53
CA GLY A 156 -5.14 -6.34 -0.03
C GLY A 156 -5.38 -6.11 1.46
N ASN A 157 -6.65 -6.11 1.84
CA ASN A 157 -7.11 -5.91 3.22
C ASN A 157 -6.90 -7.15 4.11
N SER A 158 -7.46 -7.12 5.32
CA SER A 158 -7.39 -8.21 6.30
C SER A 158 -8.11 -9.49 5.92
N GLU A 159 -8.96 -9.46 4.89
CA GLU A 159 -9.56 -10.64 4.29
C GLU A 159 -8.81 -11.10 3.03
N HIS A 160 -7.67 -10.48 2.72
CA HIS A 160 -6.92 -10.69 1.49
C HIS A 160 -7.73 -10.46 0.21
N GLN A 161 -8.73 -9.58 0.27
CA GLN A 161 -9.40 -9.04 -0.92
C GLN A 161 -8.71 -7.74 -1.33
N PRO A 162 -8.68 -7.37 -2.62
CA PRO A 162 -8.19 -6.07 -3.04
C PRO A 162 -8.86 -4.93 -2.27
N GLU A 163 -8.04 -3.97 -1.86
CA GLU A 163 -8.43 -2.74 -1.19
C GLU A 163 -8.18 -1.54 -2.10
N SER A 164 -7.04 -1.55 -2.79
CA SER A 164 -6.69 -0.53 -3.77
C SER A 164 -5.64 -1.05 -4.75
N PHE A 165 -5.60 -0.44 -5.92
CA PHE A 165 -4.62 -0.72 -6.96
C PHE A 165 -3.96 0.60 -7.40
N SER A 166 -2.70 0.78 -7.01
CA SER A 166 -1.92 2.00 -7.17
C SER A 166 -0.93 1.84 -8.32
N LEU A 167 -0.94 2.78 -9.26
CA LEU A 167 0.01 2.87 -10.36
C LEU A 167 0.66 4.24 -10.34
N VAL A 168 2.00 4.25 -10.36
CA VAL A 168 2.78 5.49 -10.33
C VAL A 168 3.54 5.62 -11.64
N TYR A 169 3.39 6.77 -12.29
CA TYR A 169 3.97 7.10 -13.59
C TYR A 169 5.08 8.13 -13.41
N ALA A 170 5.29 9.05 -14.38
CA ALA A 170 6.24 10.14 -14.28
C ALA A 170 6.26 10.76 -12.88
N ASN A 171 7.43 10.78 -12.24
CA ASN A 171 7.61 11.34 -10.92
C ASN A 171 9.05 11.82 -10.72
N LYS A 172 9.21 12.76 -9.81
CA LYS A 172 10.47 13.45 -9.49
C LYS A 172 11.62 12.54 -9.05
N GLY A 173 11.32 11.46 -8.34
CA GLY A 173 12.35 10.56 -7.83
C GLY A 173 12.91 9.60 -8.89
N ASP A 174 12.14 9.32 -9.94
CA ASP A 174 12.53 8.39 -11.00
C ASP A 174 12.92 9.04 -12.32
N PHE A 175 12.36 10.22 -12.64
CA PHE A 175 12.65 10.91 -13.90
C PHE A 175 14.13 11.26 -13.99
N GLY A 176 14.82 10.73 -15.01
CA GLY A 176 16.26 10.93 -15.22
C GLY A 176 17.16 10.25 -14.18
N SER A 177 16.61 9.38 -13.33
CA SER A 177 17.39 8.66 -12.32
C SER A 177 18.31 7.61 -12.95
N THR A 178 19.58 7.62 -12.54
CA THR A 178 20.57 6.58 -12.86
C THR A 178 20.43 5.35 -11.96
N MET A 179 19.57 5.42 -10.93
CA MET A 179 19.26 4.33 -10.01
C MET A 179 18.04 3.54 -10.51
N GLY A 180 18.24 2.25 -10.76
CA GLY A 180 17.24 1.38 -11.38
C GLY A 180 17.00 1.71 -12.86
N ARG A 181 15.81 1.41 -13.40
CA ARG A 181 15.48 1.59 -14.83
C ARG A 181 15.01 3.02 -15.20
N GLY A 182 15.40 4.05 -14.46
CA GLY A 182 14.88 5.43 -14.63
C GLY A 182 15.09 6.04 -16.01
N GLU A 183 16.24 5.79 -16.65
CA GLU A 183 16.57 6.35 -17.98
C GLU A 183 15.79 5.74 -19.16
N ASP A 184 15.23 4.54 -19.01
CA ASP A 184 14.66 3.78 -20.13
C ASP A 184 13.16 4.02 -20.31
N HIS A 185 12.52 4.73 -19.38
CA HIS A 185 11.07 4.93 -19.36
C HIS A 185 10.56 5.67 -20.61
N PHE A 186 11.33 6.62 -21.14
CA PHE A 186 10.92 7.39 -22.32
C PHE A 186 11.50 6.85 -23.63
N LYS A 187 12.41 5.86 -23.64
CA LYS A 187 13.05 5.43 -24.90
C LYS A 187 12.11 4.73 -25.88
N LYS A 188 10.88 4.41 -25.45
CA LYS A 188 9.87 3.68 -26.23
C LYS A 188 8.46 4.29 -26.18
N VAL A 189 8.31 5.54 -25.73
CA VAL A 189 6.99 6.19 -25.80
C VAL A 189 6.55 6.20 -27.25
N HIS A 190 5.27 5.91 -27.47
CA HIS A 190 4.55 5.82 -28.74
C HIS A 190 5.34 6.31 -29.95
N PRO A 191 5.55 5.50 -31.01
CA PRO A 191 6.40 5.84 -32.15
C PRO A 191 6.06 7.18 -32.83
N ASP A 192 4.87 7.72 -32.55
CA ASP A 192 4.33 8.95 -33.11
C ASP A 192 4.36 10.18 -32.15
N LYS A 193 4.81 10.04 -30.89
CA LYS A 193 4.92 11.16 -29.93
C LYS A 193 6.37 11.54 -29.63
N GLU A 194 6.64 12.83 -29.47
CA GLU A 194 7.96 13.33 -29.07
C GLU A 194 8.28 12.89 -27.62
N LEU A 195 9.54 12.56 -27.37
CA LEU A 195 9.98 12.15 -26.04
C LEU A 195 10.06 13.36 -25.12
N PRO A 196 9.45 13.29 -23.91
CA PRO A 196 9.55 14.38 -22.97
C PRO A 196 11.01 14.56 -22.53
N THR A 197 11.45 15.80 -22.50
CA THR A 197 12.80 16.22 -22.10
C THR A 197 12.84 16.76 -20.67
N THR A 198 11.68 17.12 -20.13
CA THR A 198 11.50 17.58 -18.76
C THR A 198 10.51 16.70 -17.99
N LEU A 199 10.57 16.74 -16.66
CA LEU A 199 9.62 16.04 -15.80
C LEU A 199 8.18 16.53 -16.03
N GLU A 200 8.00 17.84 -16.23
CA GLU A 200 6.68 18.42 -16.47
C GLU A 200 6.06 17.89 -17.76
N GLU A 201 6.82 17.86 -18.86
CA GLU A 201 6.38 17.28 -20.13
C GLU A 201 6.00 15.79 -19.97
N ALA A 202 6.73 15.05 -19.14
CA ALA A 202 6.42 13.65 -18.86
C ALA A 202 5.14 13.47 -18.03
N ILE A 203 4.96 14.30 -17.00
CA ILE A 203 3.75 14.32 -16.15
C ILE A 203 2.53 14.61 -17.03
N GLU A 204 2.60 15.66 -17.85
CA GLU A 204 1.54 16.07 -18.77
C GLU A 204 1.22 14.96 -19.78
N LEU A 205 2.25 14.36 -20.38
CA LEU A 205 2.09 13.30 -21.37
C LEU A 205 1.41 12.05 -20.79
N ASP A 206 1.87 11.56 -19.64
CA ASP A 206 1.26 10.40 -18.97
C ASP A 206 -0.19 10.70 -18.58
N ALA A 207 -0.45 11.90 -18.04
CA ALA A 207 -1.79 12.31 -17.65
C ALA A 207 -2.73 12.42 -18.85
N GLU A 208 -2.27 12.97 -19.98
CA GLU A 208 -3.03 13.08 -21.23
C GLU A 208 -3.38 11.69 -21.78
N LEU A 209 -2.41 10.77 -21.85
CA LEU A 209 -2.61 9.42 -22.36
C LEU A 209 -3.65 8.66 -21.52
N ILE A 210 -3.52 8.70 -20.19
CA ILE A 210 -4.43 8.02 -19.27
C ILE A 210 -5.82 8.64 -19.33
N ALA A 211 -5.92 9.97 -19.26
CA ALA A 211 -7.20 10.68 -19.28
C ALA A 211 -7.94 10.46 -20.60
N THR A 212 -7.24 10.52 -21.74
CA THR A 212 -7.84 10.26 -23.06
C THR A 212 -8.39 8.84 -23.12
N THR A 213 -7.59 7.86 -22.72
CA THR A 213 -7.98 6.44 -22.74
C THR A 213 -9.20 6.18 -21.85
N LEU A 214 -9.24 6.75 -20.64
CA LEU A 214 -10.38 6.61 -19.73
C LEU A 214 -11.61 7.33 -20.27
N SER A 215 -11.46 8.54 -20.81
CA SER A 215 -12.59 9.32 -21.33
C SER A 215 -13.22 8.72 -22.59
N GLU A 216 -12.43 8.06 -23.45
CA GLU A 216 -12.97 7.30 -24.58
C GLU A 216 -13.89 6.15 -24.14
N LEU A 217 -13.62 5.54 -22.98
CA LEU A 217 -14.40 4.44 -22.45
C LEU A 217 -15.57 4.90 -21.57
N LEU A 218 -15.34 5.88 -20.70
CA LEU A 218 -16.21 6.21 -19.56
C LEU A 218 -16.82 7.63 -19.66
N GLY A 219 -16.43 8.43 -20.65
CA GLY A 219 -16.83 9.83 -20.77
C GLY A 219 -15.98 10.78 -19.93
N GLU A 220 -16.39 12.04 -19.84
CA GLU A 220 -15.61 13.07 -19.12
C GLU A 220 -15.48 12.77 -17.63
N PRO A 221 -14.33 13.07 -17.01
CA PRO A 221 -14.13 12.88 -15.58
C PRO A 221 -14.92 13.89 -14.74
N GLU A 222 -15.13 13.52 -13.48
CA GLU A 222 -15.51 14.45 -12.43
C GLU A 222 -14.27 14.95 -11.66
N ASP A 223 -14.23 16.25 -11.34
CA ASP A 223 -13.23 16.79 -10.44
C ASP A 223 -13.58 16.46 -8.98
N GLN A 224 -12.63 15.88 -8.26
CA GLN A 224 -12.81 15.49 -6.87
C GLN A 224 -11.55 15.83 -6.05
N TYR A 225 -11.69 15.95 -4.73
CA TYR A 225 -10.55 15.81 -3.82
C TYR A 225 -10.48 14.42 -3.19
N TYR A 226 -9.27 13.92 -3.03
CA TYR A 226 -8.98 12.65 -2.37
C TYR A 226 -7.87 12.84 -1.33
N GLY A 227 -7.94 12.10 -0.22
CA GLY A 227 -6.98 12.17 0.88
C GLY A 227 -7.39 13.15 2.00
N GLU A 228 -6.62 13.09 3.10
CA GLU A 228 -6.87 13.88 4.30
C GLU A 228 -5.71 14.85 4.60
N LYS A 229 -6.06 16.08 5.00
CA LYS A 229 -5.10 17.09 5.47
C LYS A 229 -3.98 17.37 4.45
N GLU A 230 -2.74 16.93 4.71
CA GLU A 230 -1.61 17.17 3.79
C GLU A 230 -1.55 16.17 2.64
N ASP A 231 -2.21 15.02 2.76
CA ASP A 231 -2.38 14.06 1.66
C ASP A 231 -3.53 14.47 0.71
N LYS A 232 -4.27 15.54 1.05
CA LYS A 232 -5.42 15.99 0.27
C LYS A 232 -4.95 16.57 -1.07
N ARG A 233 -5.37 15.94 -2.16
CA ARG A 233 -5.03 16.31 -3.54
C ARG A 233 -6.27 16.36 -4.43
N ARG A 234 -6.18 17.11 -5.53
CA ARG A 234 -7.21 17.09 -6.58
C ARG A 234 -6.98 15.87 -7.46
N VAL A 235 -8.06 15.22 -7.83
CA VAL A 235 -8.06 14.06 -8.72
C VAL A 235 -9.15 14.23 -9.76
N LYS A 236 -8.90 13.68 -10.95
CA LYS A 236 -9.93 13.42 -11.95
C LYS A 236 -10.45 12.01 -11.74
N ARG A 237 -11.76 11.87 -11.64
CA ARG A 237 -12.44 10.60 -11.34
C ARG A 237 -13.25 10.11 -12.54
N TRP A 238 -13.08 8.83 -12.86
CA TRP A 238 -13.99 8.07 -13.73
C TRP A 238 -14.49 6.85 -12.98
N ASP A 239 -15.76 6.48 -13.18
CA ASP A 239 -16.35 5.31 -12.55
C ASP A 239 -16.68 4.22 -13.58
N LEU A 240 -16.28 2.99 -13.28
CA LEU A 240 -16.70 1.79 -13.99
C LEU A 240 -17.30 0.80 -12.98
N GLY A 241 -18.62 0.83 -12.87
CA GLY A 241 -19.33 0.01 -11.89
C GLY A 241 -18.98 0.43 -10.45
N ASP A 242 -18.36 -0.47 -9.69
CA ASP A 242 -17.90 -0.24 -8.31
C ASP A 242 -16.41 0.13 -8.25
N HIS A 243 -15.80 0.51 -9.37
CA HIS A 243 -14.41 0.94 -9.45
C HIS A 243 -14.34 2.44 -9.78
N ALA A 244 -13.64 3.21 -8.95
CA ALA A 244 -13.28 4.58 -9.23
C ALA A 244 -11.80 4.64 -9.65
N PHE A 245 -11.55 5.23 -10.81
CA PHE A 245 -10.22 5.53 -11.35
C PHE A 245 -9.90 6.98 -11.02
N LEU A 246 -8.91 7.20 -10.16
CA LEU A 246 -8.53 8.51 -9.65
C LEU A 246 -7.15 8.90 -10.22
N LEU A 247 -7.14 9.72 -11.25
CA LEU A 247 -5.91 10.27 -11.83
C LEU A 247 -5.51 11.52 -11.03
N SER A 248 -4.30 11.51 -10.48
CA SER A 248 -3.73 12.63 -9.75
C SER A 248 -2.46 13.10 -10.42
N THR A 249 -2.37 14.42 -10.62
CA THR A 249 -1.17 15.10 -11.11
C THR A 249 -0.78 16.19 -10.13
N MET A 250 0.52 16.35 -9.92
CA MET A 250 1.11 17.43 -9.16
C MET A 250 2.34 17.92 -9.90
N ASP A 251 2.29 19.16 -10.36
CA ASP A 251 3.35 19.84 -11.13
C ASP A 251 4.71 19.64 -10.46
N GLU A 252 5.73 19.35 -11.27
CA GLU A 252 7.10 19.02 -10.86
C GLU A 252 7.27 17.86 -9.86
N GLU A 253 6.19 17.13 -9.51
CA GLU A 253 6.22 16.08 -8.50
C GLU A 253 5.84 14.72 -9.08
N TYR A 254 4.62 14.53 -9.60
CA TYR A 254 4.17 13.22 -10.12
C TYR A 254 2.88 13.21 -10.96
N THR A 255 2.70 12.12 -11.70
CA THR A 255 1.42 11.58 -12.20
C THR A 255 1.19 10.18 -11.61
N SER A 256 -0.02 9.92 -11.10
CA SER A 256 -0.40 8.61 -10.54
C SER A 256 -1.86 8.29 -10.83
N LEU A 257 -2.17 7.00 -10.93
CA LEU A 257 -3.53 6.48 -11.03
C LEU A 257 -3.80 5.58 -9.84
N LEU A 258 -4.86 5.88 -9.09
CA LEU A 258 -5.34 5.05 -8.01
C LEU A 258 -6.70 4.48 -8.38
N ILE A 259 -6.83 3.15 -8.37
CA ILE A 259 -8.12 2.46 -8.55
C ILE A 259 -8.58 1.94 -7.19
N VAL A 260 -9.77 2.35 -6.77
CA VAL A 260 -10.38 2.01 -5.48
C VAL A 260 -11.87 1.68 -5.65
N PRO A 261 -12.51 1.06 -4.65
CA PRO A 261 -13.96 1.00 -4.61
C PRO A 261 -14.58 2.40 -4.70
N THR A 262 -15.69 2.56 -5.42
CA THR A 262 -16.38 3.86 -5.50
C THR A 262 -16.79 4.39 -4.13
N GLU A 263 -17.13 3.53 -3.19
CA GLU A 263 -17.40 3.91 -1.79
C GLU A 263 -16.21 4.55 -1.07
N VAL A 264 -14.98 4.10 -1.37
CA VAL A 264 -13.75 4.68 -0.82
C VAL A 264 -13.48 6.04 -1.47
N ALA A 265 -13.69 6.14 -2.79
CA ALA A 265 -13.62 7.42 -3.49
C ALA A 265 -14.66 8.40 -2.94
N ASP A 266 -15.92 8.02 -2.77
CA ASP A 266 -16.98 8.86 -2.20
C ASP A 266 -16.65 9.37 -0.79
N ALA A 267 -15.94 8.56 0.00
CA ALA A 267 -15.42 8.95 1.31
C ALA A 267 -14.17 9.86 1.24
N GLU A 268 -13.70 10.24 0.05
CA GLU A 268 -12.44 10.95 -0.21
C GLU A 268 -11.21 10.19 0.33
N GLY A 269 -11.26 8.85 0.39
CA GLY A 269 -10.17 8.04 0.94
C GLY A 269 -10.04 8.09 2.46
N LYS A 270 -11.04 8.64 3.16
CA LYS A 270 -11.02 8.74 4.62
C LYS A 270 -11.17 7.36 5.25
N VAL A 271 -10.18 6.97 6.06
CA VAL A 271 -10.23 5.72 6.83
C VAL A 271 -10.77 5.94 8.24
N GLU A 272 -11.41 4.89 8.77
CA GLU A 272 -11.99 4.88 10.12
C GLU A 272 -10.95 5.21 11.19
N PHE A 273 -11.38 5.98 12.19
CA PHE A 273 -10.53 6.34 13.31
C PHE A 273 -10.40 5.19 14.31
N ILE A 274 -9.17 4.78 14.61
CA ILE A 274 -8.87 3.74 15.60
C ILE A 274 -8.33 4.37 16.89
N ALA A 275 -9.09 4.22 17.97
CA ALA A 275 -8.72 4.73 19.29
C ALA A 275 -7.42 4.09 19.82
N ASP A 276 -6.64 4.85 20.60
CA ASP A 276 -5.32 4.42 21.10
C ASP A 276 -5.37 3.14 21.92
N SER A 277 -6.45 2.90 22.69
CA SER A 277 -6.60 1.68 23.49
C SER A 277 -6.72 0.43 22.62
N GLU A 278 -7.45 0.54 21.50
CA GLU A 278 -7.60 -0.54 20.53
C GLU A 278 -6.29 -0.72 19.75
N MET A 279 -5.63 0.37 19.34
CA MET A 279 -4.34 0.29 18.65
C MET A 279 -3.27 -0.38 19.52
N LYS A 280 -3.19 -0.03 20.81
CA LYS A 280 -2.29 -0.68 21.78
C LYS A 280 -2.51 -2.19 21.84
N LYS A 281 -3.78 -2.61 21.86
CA LYS A 281 -4.16 -4.03 21.93
C LYS A 281 -3.75 -4.76 20.64
N GLN A 282 -3.99 -4.13 19.48
CA GLN A 282 -3.58 -4.69 18.19
C GLN A 282 -2.06 -4.84 18.10
N GLN A 283 -1.29 -3.80 18.44
CA GLN A 283 0.18 -3.87 18.37
C GLN A 283 0.78 -4.86 19.36
N ALA A 284 0.26 -4.94 20.58
CA ALA A 284 0.69 -5.95 21.54
C ALA A 284 0.38 -7.38 21.04
N GLY A 285 -0.71 -7.57 20.27
CA GLY A 285 -1.06 -8.86 19.67
C GLY A 285 -0.11 -9.33 18.57
N ASN A 286 0.69 -8.43 18.01
CA ASN A 286 1.69 -8.76 16.98
C ASN A 286 3.03 -9.22 17.58
N LEU A 287 3.19 -9.22 18.90
CA LEU A 287 4.41 -9.70 19.53
C LEU A 287 4.50 -11.23 19.49
N ARG A 288 5.67 -11.70 19.07
CA ARG A 288 6.08 -13.10 19.12
C ARG A 288 7.17 -13.24 20.16
N GLN A 289 7.13 -14.37 20.85
CA GLN A 289 8.13 -14.75 21.83
C GLN A 289 8.42 -16.23 21.69
N GLU A 290 9.71 -16.59 21.68
CA GLU A 290 10.17 -17.98 21.57
C GLU A 290 10.91 -18.41 22.84
N ASP A 291 11.04 -19.73 23.03
CA ASP A 291 11.65 -20.33 24.23
C ASP A 291 13.14 -19.96 24.39
N ASN A 292 13.83 -19.61 23.30
CA ASN A 292 15.22 -19.14 23.30
C ASN A 292 15.37 -17.69 23.77
N GLY A 293 14.27 -17.00 24.10
CA GLY A 293 14.26 -15.61 24.54
C GLY A 293 14.13 -14.57 23.41
N ASP A 294 13.91 -15.00 22.17
CA ASP A 294 13.62 -14.09 21.06
C ASP A 294 12.28 -13.39 21.29
N VAL A 295 12.26 -12.08 21.09
CA VAL A 295 11.05 -11.26 21.09
C VAL A 295 11.07 -10.39 19.84
N TRP A 296 10.04 -10.47 19.00
CA TRP A 296 9.92 -9.58 17.83
C TRP A 296 8.48 -9.23 17.49
N ILE A 297 8.33 -8.19 16.69
CA ILE A 297 7.07 -7.73 16.13
C ILE A 297 6.87 -8.42 14.78
N ASP A 298 5.82 -9.23 14.69
CA ASP A 298 5.33 -9.81 13.44
C ASP A 298 4.29 -8.88 12.78
N ASN A 299 3.70 -9.29 11.65
CA ASN A 299 2.58 -8.61 11.01
C ASN A 299 2.89 -7.16 10.51
N ILE A 300 4.17 -6.75 10.48
CA ILE A 300 4.61 -5.54 9.78
C ILE A 300 4.57 -5.84 8.28
N PRO A 301 3.80 -5.10 7.45
CA PRO A 301 3.77 -5.35 6.02
C PRO A 301 5.15 -5.07 5.40
N MET A 302 5.49 -5.85 4.39
CA MET A 302 6.65 -5.59 3.55
C MET A 302 6.29 -4.51 2.53
N VAL A 303 7.22 -3.58 2.34
CA VAL A 303 7.24 -2.63 1.22
C VAL A 303 8.63 -2.76 0.63
N ASP A 304 8.72 -3.46 -0.50
CA ASP A 304 9.96 -3.63 -1.23
C ASP A 304 10.23 -2.35 -2.00
N GLN A 305 11.36 -1.70 -1.73
CA GLN A 305 11.79 -0.49 -2.41
C GLN A 305 12.22 -0.75 -3.86
N GLY A 306 12.45 -2.03 -4.22
CA GLY A 306 12.94 -2.44 -5.52
C GLY A 306 14.33 -1.87 -5.83
N PRO A 307 14.65 -1.62 -7.11
CA PRO A 307 15.98 -1.15 -7.52
C PRO A 307 16.21 0.35 -7.26
N LYS A 308 15.45 0.96 -6.33
CA LYS A 308 15.39 2.41 -6.13
C LYS A 308 16.03 2.82 -4.81
N GLY A 309 16.46 4.09 -4.72
CA GLY A 309 16.98 4.69 -3.49
C GLY A 309 15.89 5.06 -2.48
N TYR A 310 14.85 4.24 -2.33
CA TYR A 310 13.61 4.54 -1.62
C TYR A 310 13.53 3.86 -0.24
N CYS A 311 14.66 3.57 0.38
CA CYS A 311 14.71 2.93 1.70
C CYS A 311 13.91 3.69 2.78
N ALA A 312 13.99 5.01 2.79
CA ALA A 312 13.24 5.86 3.71
C ALA A 312 11.72 5.84 3.46
N PRO A 313 11.20 6.19 2.28
CA PRO A 313 9.76 6.15 2.06
C PRO A 313 9.19 4.74 2.18
N ALA A 314 9.92 3.68 1.80
CA ALA A 314 9.49 2.29 2.02
C ALA A 314 9.35 1.99 3.52
N THR A 315 10.38 2.29 4.31
CA THR A 315 10.39 2.06 5.76
C THR A 315 9.31 2.87 6.48
N PHE A 316 9.05 4.11 6.05
CA PHE A 316 7.94 4.91 6.57
C PHE A 316 6.58 4.33 6.19
N GLU A 317 6.37 3.91 4.93
CA GLU A 317 5.11 3.27 4.51
C GLU A 317 4.82 2.02 5.37
N ARG A 318 5.82 1.15 5.56
CA ARG A 318 5.69 -0.04 6.42
C ARG A 318 5.22 0.31 7.83
N ALA A 319 5.85 1.30 8.46
CA ALA A 319 5.51 1.73 9.81
C ALA A 319 4.13 2.41 9.88
N MET A 320 3.80 3.25 8.90
CA MET A 320 2.51 3.93 8.82
C MET A 320 1.37 2.94 8.62
N ARG A 321 1.49 2.01 7.67
CA ARG A 321 0.48 0.97 7.41
C ARG A 321 0.32 0.04 8.60
N TYR A 322 1.42 -0.36 9.23
CA TYR A 322 1.39 -1.12 10.48
C TYR A 322 0.64 -0.38 11.60
N MET A 323 0.73 0.95 11.64
CA MET A 323 -0.01 1.83 12.57
C MET A 323 -1.40 2.26 12.06
N ARG A 324 -1.92 1.61 11.00
CA ARG A 324 -3.23 1.87 10.37
C ARG A 324 -3.39 3.27 9.77
N ILE A 325 -2.29 3.80 9.25
CA ILE A 325 -2.23 5.06 8.54
C ILE A 325 -2.03 4.73 7.05
N PRO A 326 -2.94 5.15 6.15
CA PRO A 326 -2.74 5.00 4.72
C PRO A 326 -1.44 5.70 4.29
N ALA A 327 -0.64 4.99 3.51
CA ALA A 327 0.62 5.50 2.97
C ALA A 327 0.94 4.76 1.67
N ASP A 328 1.61 5.45 0.77
CA ASP A 328 2.19 4.89 -0.44
C ASP A 328 3.61 5.44 -0.59
N MET A 329 4.60 4.55 -0.69
CA MET A 329 6.02 4.87 -0.77
C MET A 329 6.32 5.93 -1.83
N TYR A 330 5.66 5.91 -2.97
CA TYR A 330 5.92 6.87 -4.04
C TYR A 330 5.38 8.25 -3.73
N LEU A 331 4.20 8.32 -3.12
CA LEU A 331 3.66 9.60 -2.64
C LEU A 331 4.48 10.16 -1.47
N LEU A 332 5.07 9.29 -0.65
CA LEU A 332 6.03 9.71 0.37
C LEU A 332 7.37 10.16 -0.24
N ALA A 333 7.79 9.55 -1.35
CA ALA A 333 9.04 9.87 -2.02
C ALA A 333 9.05 11.28 -2.60
N THR A 334 7.93 11.79 -3.13
CA THR A 334 7.82 13.16 -3.69
C THR A 334 8.11 14.22 -2.64
N ALA A 335 7.67 13.99 -1.40
CA ALA A 335 7.90 14.90 -0.29
C ALA A 335 9.40 15.09 0.03
N ALA A 336 10.22 14.02 -0.07
CA ALA A 336 11.54 14.00 0.55
C ALA A 336 12.71 13.57 -0.35
N THR A 337 12.46 13.22 -1.62
CA THR A 337 13.49 12.74 -2.55
C THR A 337 13.97 13.86 -3.47
N ALA A 338 15.29 14.02 -3.58
CA ALA A 338 15.87 14.95 -4.54
C ALA A 338 15.72 14.43 -5.98
N PRO A 339 15.72 15.32 -7.00
CA PRO A 339 15.82 14.89 -8.39
C PRO A 339 17.05 13.98 -8.58
N GLY A 340 16.85 12.75 -9.08
CA GLY A 340 17.92 11.77 -9.26
C GLY A 340 18.18 10.82 -8.08
N GLY A 341 17.41 10.91 -6.98
CA GLY A 341 17.41 9.95 -5.87
C GLY A 341 18.03 10.46 -4.56
N GLY A 342 17.93 9.63 -3.52
CA GLY A 342 18.33 9.97 -2.14
C GLY A 342 17.23 10.71 -1.39
N THR A 343 16.85 10.19 -0.22
CA THR A 343 15.77 10.74 0.60
C THR A 343 16.32 11.44 1.85
N ASN A 344 15.85 12.66 2.11
CA ASN A 344 16.07 13.33 3.40
C ASN A 344 15.06 12.79 4.43
N THR A 345 15.52 11.92 5.34
CA THR A 345 14.69 11.27 6.36
C THR A 345 14.03 12.23 7.33
N MET A 346 14.69 13.34 7.68
CA MET A 346 14.13 14.36 8.57
C MET A 346 12.99 15.12 7.90
N LYS A 347 13.19 15.53 6.64
CA LYS A 347 12.13 16.16 5.84
C LYS A 347 10.94 15.21 5.69
N LEU A 348 11.20 13.94 5.37
CA LEU A 348 10.14 12.93 5.26
C LEU A 348 9.36 12.78 6.57
N SER A 349 10.07 12.69 7.70
CA SER A 349 9.45 12.65 9.03
C SER A 349 8.56 13.87 9.27
N ASP A 350 9.05 15.08 8.98
CA ASP A 350 8.30 16.32 9.15
C ASP A 350 7.04 16.37 8.31
N ASP A 351 7.12 15.98 7.04
CA ASP A 351 5.98 15.95 6.12
C ASP A 351 4.95 14.88 6.56
N CYS A 352 5.42 13.75 7.12
CA CYS A 352 4.53 12.71 7.65
C CYS A 352 3.83 13.13 8.96
N LYS A 353 4.40 14.04 9.77
CA LYS A 353 3.89 14.36 11.13
C LYS A 353 2.43 14.79 11.13
N ARG A 354 1.96 15.54 10.12
CA ARG A 354 0.55 15.98 10.06
C ARG A 354 -0.42 14.87 9.68
N ILE A 355 -0.04 13.98 8.76
CA ILE A 355 -0.84 12.81 8.38
C ILE A 355 -0.94 11.86 9.58
N VAL A 356 0.19 11.56 10.22
CA VAL A 356 0.24 10.69 11.39
C VAL A 356 -0.62 11.24 12.54
N ARG A 357 -0.57 12.56 12.80
CA ARG A 357 -1.40 13.21 13.83
C ARG A 357 -2.90 13.17 13.53
N SER A 358 -3.32 13.17 12.27
CA SER A 358 -4.75 13.12 11.92
C SER A 358 -5.40 11.80 12.35
N LYS A 359 -4.60 10.75 12.53
CA LYS A 359 -5.01 9.42 13.01
C LYS A 359 -4.67 9.19 14.49
N ALA A 360 -4.45 10.26 15.26
CA ALA A 360 -4.05 10.22 16.67
C ALA A 360 -2.81 9.34 16.90
N ARG A 361 -1.82 9.47 16.02
CA ARG A 361 -0.48 8.89 16.17
C ARG A 361 0.56 10.00 16.26
N LYS A 362 1.80 9.65 16.60
CA LYS A 362 2.91 10.60 16.73
C LYS A 362 4.18 9.99 16.15
N ILE A 363 4.94 10.80 15.41
CA ILE A 363 6.33 10.51 15.09
C ILE A 363 7.20 11.09 16.20
N ARG A 364 8.14 10.30 16.72
CA ARG A 364 9.18 10.76 17.63
C ARG A 364 10.55 10.40 17.08
N GLU A 365 11.46 11.35 17.16
CA GLU A 365 12.88 11.15 16.89
C GLU A 365 13.56 10.50 18.10
N LEU A 366 14.55 9.65 17.83
CA LEU A 366 15.36 8.92 18.82
C LEU A 366 16.83 9.16 18.53
N GLU A 367 17.64 9.45 19.55
CA GLU A 367 19.10 9.63 19.44
C GLU A 367 19.82 8.28 19.59
N LEU A 368 19.70 7.41 18.57
CA LEU A 368 20.23 6.04 18.61
C LEU A 368 21.74 5.94 18.41
N ASP A 369 22.38 6.95 17.84
CA ASP A 369 23.84 7.04 17.71
C ASP A 369 24.56 7.07 19.07
N GLU A 370 23.89 7.59 20.11
CA GLU A 370 24.38 7.55 21.49
C GLU A 370 23.68 6.46 22.33
N ASP A 371 22.35 6.30 22.18
CA ASP A 371 21.52 5.53 23.11
C ASP A 371 21.02 4.17 22.59
N LEU A 372 21.58 3.63 21.49
CA LEU A 372 21.17 2.31 21.00
C LEU A 372 21.63 1.19 21.95
N ASP A 373 20.74 0.82 22.87
CA ASP A 373 20.90 -0.35 23.73
C ASP A 373 19.60 -1.17 23.82
N LEU A 374 19.67 -2.36 24.42
CA LEU A 374 18.51 -3.24 24.56
C LEU A 374 17.40 -2.62 25.41
N LYS A 375 17.73 -1.73 26.37
CA LYS A 375 16.72 -1.09 27.23
C LYS A 375 15.91 -0.07 26.44
N THR A 376 16.56 0.72 25.59
CA THR A 376 15.93 1.65 24.65
C THR A 376 15.08 0.89 23.64
N VAL A 377 15.59 -0.20 23.06
CA VAL A 377 14.85 -1.05 22.13
C VAL A 377 13.58 -1.63 22.79
N ARG A 378 13.71 -2.26 23.96
CA ARG A 378 12.59 -2.86 24.72
C ARG A 378 11.45 -1.90 25.01
N LYS A 379 11.77 -0.63 25.30
CA LYS A 379 10.77 0.42 25.58
C LYS A 379 9.72 0.55 24.47
N TYR A 380 10.08 0.23 23.23
CA TYR A 380 9.21 0.30 22.05
C TYR A 380 8.76 -1.09 21.58
N ILE A 381 9.68 -2.06 21.51
CA ILE A 381 9.35 -3.42 21.07
C ILE A 381 8.32 -4.06 21.98
N ASP A 382 8.43 -3.96 23.31
CA ASP A 382 7.46 -4.59 24.24
C ASP A 382 6.04 -3.99 24.13
N LYS A 383 5.88 -2.89 23.35
CA LYS A 383 4.60 -2.26 23.02
C LYS A 383 4.10 -2.58 21.62
N GLY A 384 4.84 -3.41 20.89
CA GLY A 384 4.59 -3.70 19.49
C GLY A 384 4.89 -2.52 18.56
N VAL A 385 5.80 -1.61 18.91
CA VAL A 385 6.16 -0.44 18.09
C VAL A 385 7.56 -0.63 17.48
N PRO A 386 7.69 -0.78 16.14
CA PRO A 386 8.99 -0.92 15.50
C PRO A 386 9.76 0.41 15.51
N ILE A 387 11.08 0.31 15.50
CA ILE A 387 11.99 1.46 15.46
C ILE A 387 12.52 1.58 14.03
N LEU A 388 12.28 2.71 13.37
CA LEU A 388 12.87 3.05 12.08
C LEU A 388 14.30 3.52 12.36
N TRP A 389 15.28 2.70 12.00
CA TRP A 389 16.68 2.82 12.40
C TRP A 389 17.55 3.27 11.24
N GLN A 390 18.25 4.41 11.41
CA GLN A 390 19.15 4.96 10.40
C GLN A 390 20.57 4.44 10.58
N MET A 391 21.12 3.85 9.53
CA MET A 391 22.35 3.06 9.61
C MET A 391 23.16 3.11 8.31
N CYS A 392 24.41 2.67 8.37
CA CYS A 392 25.31 2.50 7.25
C CYS A 392 25.25 1.04 6.78
N SER A 393 24.67 0.79 5.62
CA SER A 393 24.51 -0.56 5.06
C SER A 393 25.81 -1.02 4.39
N LEU A 394 26.77 -1.40 5.23
CA LEU A 394 28.10 -1.85 4.79
C LEU A 394 28.05 -3.31 4.30
N PRO A 395 28.89 -3.71 3.32
CA PRO A 395 28.96 -5.10 2.86
C PRO A 395 29.23 -6.10 3.99
N ASN A 396 30.18 -5.80 4.87
CA ASN A 396 30.55 -6.66 5.99
C ASN A 396 29.39 -6.80 7.00
N TYR A 397 28.67 -5.70 7.28
CA TYR A 397 27.47 -5.76 8.12
C TYR A 397 26.41 -6.70 7.53
N ASN A 398 26.13 -6.56 6.24
CA ASN A 398 25.13 -7.41 5.58
C ASN A 398 25.55 -8.88 5.54
N GLN A 399 26.83 -9.16 5.29
CA GLN A 399 27.36 -10.52 5.35
C GLN A 399 27.17 -11.12 6.75
N ILE A 400 27.51 -10.36 7.79
CA ILE A 400 27.35 -10.78 9.19
C ILE A 400 25.87 -11.05 9.50
N ALA A 401 24.96 -10.11 9.22
CA ALA A 401 23.54 -10.26 9.52
C ALA A 401 22.94 -11.48 8.79
N ASN A 402 23.27 -11.68 7.52
CA ASN A 402 22.77 -12.81 6.74
C ASN A 402 23.32 -14.15 7.24
N THR A 403 24.65 -14.23 7.46
CA THR A 403 25.30 -15.45 7.94
C THR A 403 24.81 -15.82 9.34
N ARG A 404 24.69 -14.84 10.22
CA ARG A 404 24.22 -15.04 11.60
C ARG A 404 22.78 -15.53 11.63
N THR A 405 21.91 -14.97 10.79
CA THR A 405 20.51 -15.40 10.70
C THR A 405 20.39 -16.87 10.29
N ILE A 406 21.22 -17.33 9.34
CA ILE A 406 21.26 -18.74 8.92
C ILE A 406 21.79 -19.62 10.05
N GLN A 407 22.95 -19.28 10.63
CA GLN A 407 23.59 -20.05 11.69
C GLN A 407 22.72 -20.16 12.94
N ARG A 408 21.99 -19.09 13.30
CA ARG A 408 21.07 -19.05 14.45
C ARG A 408 20.04 -20.18 14.39
N SER A 409 19.60 -20.59 13.20
CA SER A 409 18.60 -21.66 13.04
C SER A 409 19.11 -23.05 13.46
N GLU A 410 20.43 -23.22 13.59
CA GLU A 410 21.10 -24.47 13.95
C GLU A 410 21.65 -24.45 15.39
N VAL A 411 21.42 -23.37 16.15
CA VAL A 411 21.95 -23.21 17.52
C VAL A 411 21.15 -24.04 18.51
N GLU A 412 21.82 -25.00 19.15
CA GLU A 412 21.25 -25.76 20.28
C GLU A 412 21.64 -25.18 21.65
N ASN A 413 22.81 -24.54 21.75
CA ASN A 413 23.32 -23.95 22.98
C ASN A 413 23.47 -22.43 22.82
N PHE A 414 22.43 -21.72 23.23
CA PHE A 414 22.37 -20.25 23.15
C PHE A 414 23.34 -19.53 24.10
N GLU A 415 23.78 -20.16 25.19
CA GLU A 415 24.79 -19.57 26.09
C GLU A 415 26.15 -19.51 25.39
N LYS A 416 26.59 -20.64 24.81
CA LYS A 416 27.84 -20.70 24.02
C LYS A 416 27.78 -19.79 22.79
N TRP A 417 26.63 -19.76 22.12
CA TRP A 417 26.39 -18.86 21.00
C TRP A 417 26.56 -17.40 21.39
N ALA A 418 25.98 -16.98 22.53
CA ALA A 418 26.11 -15.62 23.03
C ALA A 418 27.57 -15.21 23.25
N GLU A 419 28.39 -16.10 23.81
CA GLU A 419 29.83 -15.87 23.99
C GLU A 419 30.54 -15.71 22.64
N GLU A 420 30.28 -16.60 21.69
CA GLU A 420 30.92 -16.60 20.36
C GLU A 420 30.61 -15.32 19.56
N ILE A 421 29.34 -14.90 19.51
CA ILE A 421 28.97 -13.68 18.76
C ILE A 421 29.38 -12.39 19.46
N ALA A 422 29.52 -12.40 20.80
CA ALA A 422 30.04 -11.27 21.54
C ALA A 422 31.54 -11.06 21.25
N GLU A 423 32.32 -12.15 21.25
CA GLU A 423 33.74 -12.10 20.86
C GLU A 423 33.93 -11.69 19.40
N GLU A 424 33.06 -12.14 18.50
CA GLU A 424 33.05 -11.70 17.10
C GLU A 424 32.76 -10.20 17.03
N ALA A 425 31.71 -9.73 17.70
CA ALA A 425 31.28 -8.33 17.69
C ALA A 425 32.38 -7.39 18.18
N GLU A 426 33.07 -7.73 19.27
CA GLU A 426 34.20 -6.93 19.79
C GLU A 426 35.32 -6.74 18.75
N LYS A 427 35.59 -7.78 17.94
CA LYS A 427 36.64 -7.75 16.92
C LYS A 427 36.21 -6.96 15.68
N VAL A 428 34.96 -7.10 15.23
CA VAL A 428 34.50 -6.55 13.95
C VAL A 428 33.91 -5.14 14.05
N ALA A 429 33.26 -4.79 15.17
CA ALA A 429 32.55 -3.53 15.34
C ALA A 429 33.43 -2.29 15.09
N PRO A 430 34.70 -2.21 15.55
CA PRO A 430 35.55 -1.04 15.28
C PRO A 430 35.75 -0.76 13.77
N GLY A 431 35.73 -1.80 12.93
CA GLY A 431 35.88 -1.68 11.48
C GLY A 431 34.60 -1.30 10.74
N LEU A 432 33.47 -1.19 11.43
CA LEU A 432 32.16 -0.90 10.85
C LEU A 432 31.68 0.55 11.08
N ALA A 433 32.43 1.35 11.87
CA ALA A 433 32.15 2.76 12.10
C ALA A 433 32.59 3.64 10.90
N ILE A 434 32.01 3.37 9.73
CA ILE A 434 32.31 4.06 8.46
C ILE A 434 31.06 4.80 7.98
N PRO A 435 31.10 6.15 7.82
CA PRO A 435 29.95 6.94 7.37
C PRO A 435 29.78 6.82 5.84
N ALA A 436 29.32 5.67 5.39
CA ALA A 436 29.08 5.36 3.98
C ALA A 436 27.82 4.50 3.80
N ASN A 437 27.27 4.46 2.59
CA ASN A 437 26.07 3.67 2.26
C ASN A 437 24.90 3.91 3.24
N HIS A 438 24.56 5.18 3.47
CA HIS A 438 23.45 5.55 4.35
C HIS A 438 22.16 4.85 3.91
N HIS A 439 21.46 4.32 4.91
CA HIS A 439 20.28 3.49 4.75
C HIS A 439 19.38 3.67 5.98
N ILE A 440 18.14 3.22 5.83
CA ILE A 440 17.20 3.14 6.94
C ILE A 440 16.42 1.84 6.79
N CYS A 441 16.33 1.10 7.90
CA CYS A 441 15.58 -0.14 8.01
C CYS A 441 14.86 -0.14 9.37
N MET A 442 14.39 -1.29 9.85
CA MET A 442 13.71 -1.38 11.14
C MET A 442 14.45 -2.26 12.13
N ILE A 443 14.46 -1.86 13.40
CA ILE A 443 14.62 -2.79 14.52
C ILE A 443 13.20 -3.20 14.95
N ILE A 444 12.95 -4.50 14.92
CA ILE A 444 11.62 -5.09 15.18
C ILE A 444 11.62 -6.03 16.39
N GLY A 445 12.77 -6.29 17.00
CA GLY A 445 12.88 -7.23 18.09
C GLY A 445 14.26 -7.28 18.74
N TYR A 446 14.40 -8.16 19.72
CA TYR A 446 15.63 -8.39 20.46
C TYR A 446 15.69 -9.80 21.05
N ASN A 447 16.90 -10.20 21.43
CA ASN A 447 17.14 -11.29 22.38
C ASN A 447 18.05 -10.76 23.50
N GLU A 448 17.55 -10.78 24.73
CA GLU A 448 18.27 -10.20 25.87
C GLU A 448 19.49 -11.04 26.29
N ALA A 449 19.38 -12.37 26.22
CA ALA A 449 20.43 -13.29 26.66
C ALA A 449 21.64 -13.25 25.71
N THR A 450 21.40 -13.21 24.41
CA THR A 450 22.45 -13.19 23.38
C THR A 450 22.85 -11.78 22.95
N LYS A 451 22.15 -10.76 23.46
CA LYS A 451 22.34 -9.34 23.12
C LYS A 451 22.21 -9.05 21.62
N GLU A 452 21.25 -9.68 20.97
CA GLU A 452 20.97 -9.47 19.57
C GLU A 452 19.75 -8.57 19.36
N LEU A 453 19.73 -7.89 18.23
CA LEU A 453 18.59 -7.17 17.69
C LEU A 453 18.04 -7.93 16.49
N ALA A 454 16.72 -8.01 16.40
CA ALA A 454 16.03 -8.45 15.20
C ALA A 454 15.78 -7.23 14.31
N VAL A 455 16.28 -7.28 13.08
CA VAL A 455 16.22 -6.20 12.10
C VAL A 455 15.46 -6.63 10.85
N SER A 456 14.80 -5.67 10.20
CA SER A 456 13.96 -5.91 9.02
C SER A 456 14.22 -4.84 7.96
N ASP A 457 14.52 -5.25 6.73
CA ASP A 457 14.88 -4.36 5.63
C ASP A 457 13.76 -4.25 4.58
N SER A 458 13.78 -3.19 3.78
CA SER A 458 12.84 -2.95 2.66
C SER A 458 13.31 -3.54 1.33
N TRP A 459 14.16 -4.56 1.36
CA TRP A 459 14.69 -5.26 0.17
C TRP A 459 13.93 -6.54 -0.19
N GLY A 460 12.69 -6.64 0.30
CA GLY A 460 11.79 -7.74 0.02
C GLY A 460 11.78 -8.84 1.10
N PRO A 461 11.00 -9.91 0.87
CA PRO A 461 10.63 -10.89 1.91
C PRO A 461 11.79 -11.59 2.60
N GLU A 462 12.92 -11.82 1.91
CA GLU A 462 14.08 -12.49 2.52
C GLU A 462 14.79 -11.66 3.59
N TYR A 463 14.51 -10.36 3.64
CA TYR A 463 15.07 -9.43 4.61
C TYR A 463 14.10 -9.07 5.74
N GLU A 464 12.98 -9.78 5.83
CA GLU A 464 11.92 -9.50 6.78
C GLU A 464 12.36 -9.70 8.25
N LEU A 465 13.24 -10.66 8.52
CA LEU A 465 13.78 -10.93 9.84
C LEU A 465 15.23 -11.38 9.73
N ARG A 466 16.15 -10.56 10.24
CA ARG A 466 17.58 -10.88 10.40
C ARG A 466 18.05 -10.59 11.82
N TRP A 467 19.12 -11.24 12.25
CA TRP A 467 19.66 -11.08 13.60
C TRP A 467 21.07 -10.52 13.57
N VAL A 468 21.33 -9.55 14.46
CA VAL A 468 22.65 -8.92 14.60
C VAL A 468 22.96 -8.59 16.06
N HIS A 469 24.20 -8.80 16.50
CA HIS A 469 24.62 -8.40 17.84
C HIS A 469 24.53 -6.87 18.02
N VAL A 470 24.09 -6.42 19.20
CA VAL A 470 23.82 -5.00 19.48
C VAL A 470 25.03 -4.10 19.24
N ASP A 471 26.25 -4.56 19.53
CA ASP A 471 27.46 -3.74 19.32
C ASP A 471 27.82 -3.57 17.83
N ILE A 472 27.44 -4.54 16.99
CA ILE A 472 27.57 -4.42 15.54
C ILE A 472 26.52 -3.43 15.01
N ALA A 473 25.29 -3.48 15.53
CA ALA A 473 24.25 -2.51 15.19
C ALA A 473 24.65 -1.09 15.61
N LYS A 474 25.17 -0.89 16.83
CA LYS A 474 25.72 0.40 17.27
C LYS A 474 26.80 0.91 16.32
N ALA A 475 27.75 0.07 15.94
CA ALA A 475 28.87 0.48 15.10
C ALA A 475 28.44 0.99 13.71
N VAL A 476 27.35 0.46 13.15
CA VAL A 476 26.80 0.92 11.87
C VAL A 476 25.70 1.96 12.01
N THR A 477 25.32 2.35 13.23
CA THR A 477 24.31 3.39 13.43
C THR A 477 24.90 4.72 12.95
N SER A 478 24.21 5.38 12.02
CA SER A 478 24.75 6.55 11.32
C SER A 478 24.18 7.87 11.82
N GLN A 479 22.96 7.81 12.35
CA GLN A 479 22.21 8.89 12.96
C GLN A 479 21.28 8.25 14.01
N GLY A 480 20.26 8.98 14.42
CA GLY A 480 19.20 8.46 15.26
C GLY A 480 18.20 7.52 14.56
N GLY A 481 16.95 7.63 14.95
CA GLY A 481 15.85 6.88 14.36
C GLY A 481 14.51 7.54 14.63
N PHE A 482 13.45 6.86 14.22
CA PHE A 482 12.08 7.32 14.44
C PHE A 482 11.24 6.19 15.01
N VAL A 483 10.17 6.56 15.72
CA VAL A 483 9.06 5.66 16.02
C VAL A 483 7.76 6.35 15.64
N ILE A 484 6.81 5.56 15.14
CA ILE A 484 5.42 5.99 14.97
C ILE A 484 4.61 5.31 16.08
N ASP A 485 4.21 6.07 17.09
CA ASP A 485 3.49 5.56 18.26
C ASP A 485 2.14 6.25 18.50
N TYR A 486 1.44 5.82 19.55
CA TYR A 486 0.14 6.35 20.00
C TYR A 486 0.29 7.51 21.00
#